data_AF-A0A529WRK7-F1
#
_entry.id   AF-A0A529WRK7-F1
#
_cell.length_a   1.000
_cell.length_b   1.000
_cell.length_c   1.000
_cell.angle_alpha   90.00
_cell.angle_beta   90.00
_cell.angle_gamma   90.00
#
_symmetry.space_group_name_H-M   'P 1'
#
loop_
_entity.id
_entity.type
_entity.pdbx_description
1 polymer ?
#
loop_
_entity_poly.entity_id
_entity_poly.type
_entity_poly.pdbx_seq_one_letter_code
_entity_poly.pdbx_strand_id
1 'polypeptide(L)'
;LSTSGKSVDAMIAALSGSGTAALKGLKVDGINPDGFAAIIAKADAIGRDIDAAKTAEFAPQIAGEGSFAAGDTDVAFTVANGTLRAPPISLDSPGASLSADVTADLNTSTVTAKGTLTYRPGDEALVGSEPAVNFSLAGPLGSAAPQFDSGPLAQFLTQRALEKEQQRVEAMQAALLEKQRLRREVRYYAALQTERDRAAEELRRQEEEARQKAEAEARAKAEAEAQAQAEAEAKAKADEEARAKAEADAKAQAEADAKAKADQQAKAEAEQRAADEAAKAQAEADRKKAEQAKLEAARKAAQQAPKADQSLPGVNDGSSPPPAKPKANPFTIDNLLKSLDGG
;
A
#
# COMPACT_ATOMS: atom_id res chain seq x y z
N LEU A 1 -47.90 49.60 -66.71
CA LEU A 1 -48.40 50.81 -66.02
C LEU A 1 -49.11 51.71 -67.02
N SER A 2 -50.10 52.46 -66.57
CA SER A 2 -50.94 53.38 -67.35
C SER A 2 -51.17 54.68 -66.58
N THR A 3 -51.36 55.80 -67.28
CA THR A 3 -51.63 57.10 -66.67
C THR A 3 -52.35 58.04 -67.65
N SER A 4 -52.98 59.09 -67.12
CA SER A 4 -53.59 60.19 -67.86
C SER A 4 -53.43 61.50 -67.10
N GLY A 5 -52.70 62.47 -67.66
CA GLY A 5 -52.50 63.79 -67.04
C GLY A 5 -52.06 64.84 -68.07
N LYS A 6 -52.19 66.12 -67.69
CA LYS A 6 -51.72 67.27 -68.50
C LYS A 6 -50.41 67.91 -67.99
N SER A 7 -49.95 67.48 -66.81
CA SER A 7 -48.64 67.79 -66.23
C SER A 7 -48.00 66.49 -65.72
N VAL A 8 -46.70 66.53 -65.40
CA VAL A 8 -45.98 65.37 -64.82
C VAL A 8 -46.63 64.93 -63.50
N ASP A 9 -46.94 65.87 -62.62
CA ASP A 9 -47.56 65.59 -61.30
C ASP A 9 -48.95 64.96 -61.48
N ALA A 10 -49.74 65.43 -62.45
CA ALA A 10 -51.02 64.81 -62.79
C ALA A 10 -50.87 63.40 -63.38
N MET A 11 -49.77 63.12 -64.11
CA MET A 11 -49.46 61.78 -64.59
C MET A 11 -48.96 60.85 -63.46
N ILE A 12 -48.27 61.37 -62.45
CA ILE A 12 -47.88 60.60 -61.26
C ILE A 12 -49.13 60.28 -60.42
N ALA A 13 -49.96 61.29 -60.14
CA ALA A 13 -51.20 61.12 -59.38
C ALA A 13 -52.25 60.21 -60.06
N ALA A 14 -52.21 60.08 -61.40
CA ALA A 14 -53.04 59.14 -62.17
C ALA A 14 -52.35 57.81 -62.50
N LEU A 15 -51.13 57.56 -61.99
CA LEU A 15 -50.36 56.35 -62.31
C LEU A 15 -51.00 55.11 -61.69
N SER A 16 -51.20 54.08 -62.54
CA SER A 16 -51.94 52.87 -62.20
C SER A 16 -51.37 51.60 -62.86
N GLY A 17 -51.63 50.45 -62.23
CA GLY A 17 -51.38 49.11 -62.77
C GLY A 17 -50.53 48.24 -61.85
N SER A 18 -50.10 47.09 -62.37
CA SER A 18 -49.19 46.17 -61.68
C SER A 18 -48.01 45.77 -62.56
N GLY A 19 -47.03 45.09 -61.98
CA GLY A 19 -45.88 44.53 -62.67
C GLY A 19 -44.99 43.71 -61.73
N THR A 20 -43.88 43.22 -62.27
CA THR A 20 -42.79 42.58 -61.51
C THR A 20 -41.50 43.30 -61.86
N ALA A 21 -40.70 43.63 -60.85
CA ALA A 21 -39.38 44.20 -61.01
C ALA A 21 -38.32 43.13 -60.74
N ALA A 22 -37.61 42.70 -61.79
CA ALA A 22 -36.46 41.82 -61.67
C ALA A 22 -35.25 42.61 -61.18
N LEU A 23 -34.91 42.43 -59.90
CA LEU A 23 -33.78 43.08 -59.24
C LEU A 23 -32.57 42.14 -59.30
N LYS A 24 -31.44 42.62 -59.79
CA LYS A 24 -30.20 41.84 -59.89
C LYS A 24 -29.14 42.31 -58.92
N GLY A 25 -28.49 41.37 -58.24
CA GLY A 25 -27.47 41.67 -57.23
C GLY A 25 -27.97 42.61 -56.13
N LEU A 26 -29.23 42.49 -55.70
CA LEU A 26 -29.87 43.34 -54.72
C LEU A 26 -29.05 43.37 -53.43
N LYS A 27 -28.80 44.60 -52.95
CA LYS A 27 -28.21 44.90 -51.65
C LYS A 27 -29.11 45.87 -50.91
N VAL A 28 -29.24 45.68 -49.59
CA VAL A 28 -29.93 46.61 -48.69
C VAL A 28 -28.91 47.12 -47.68
N ASP A 29 -28.36 48.30 -47.97
CA ASP A 29 -27.39 48.96 -47.09
C ASP A 29 -28.05 49.42 -45.79
N GLY A 30 -27.29 49.44 -44.69
CA GLY A 30 -27.83 49.75 -43.37
C GLY A 30 -28.53 48.55 -42.70
N ILE A 31 -28.30 47.32 -43.18
CA ILE A 31 -28.79 46.07 -42.57
C ILE A 31 -27.65 45.05 -42.58
N ASN A 32 -27.31 44.51 -41.41
CA ASN A 32 -26.19 43.59 -41.22
C ASN A 32 -26.67 42.14 -40.97
N PRO A 33 -26.58 41.22 -41.95
CA PRO A 33 -26.98 39.82 -41.76
C PRO A 33 -26.06 39.03 -40.83
N ASP A 34 -24.80 39.44 -40.67
CA ASP A 34 -23.76 38.68 -39.97
C ASP A 34 -23.52 39.19 -38.52
N GLY A 35 -24.27 40.21 -38.09
CA GLY A 35 -24.13 40.88 -36.79
C GLY A 35 -24.39 40.02 -35.55
N PHE A 36 -25.01 38.83 -35.72
CA PHE A 36 -25.44 37.98 -34.60
C PHE A 36 -24.30 37.59 -33.65
N ALA A 37 -23.13 37.21 -34.16
CA ALA A 37 -21.98 36.82 -33.33
C ALA A 37 -21.48 37.97 -32.43
N ALA A 38 -21.53 39.21 -32.92
CA ALA A 38 -21.14 40.39 -32.15
C ALA A 38 -22.22 40.77 -31.12
N ILE A 39 -23.50 40.63 -31.46
CA ILE A 39 -24.64 40.73 -30.52
C ILE A 39 -24.50 39.73 -29.37
N ILE A 40 -24.17 38.48 -29.69
CA ILE A 40 -23.96 37.40 -28.71
C ILE A 40 -22.77 37.70 -27.79
N ALA A 41 -21.64 38.13 -28.34
CA ALA A 41 -20.46 38.51 -27.55
C ALA A 41 -20.73 39.69 -26.59
N LYS A 42 -21.54 40.68 -27.01
CA LYS A 42 -22.01 41.77 -26.14
C LYS A 42 -22.93 41.27 -25.03
N ALA A 43 -23.87 40.38 -25.36
CA ALA A 43 -24.80 39.81 -24.38
C ALA A 43 -24.08 38.94 -23.34
N ASP A 44 -23.14 38.07 -23.74
CA ASP A 44 -22.38 37.22 -22.80
C ASP A 44 -21.43 38.04 -21.91
N ALA A 45 -20.95 39.21 -22.36
CA ALA A 45 -20.19 40.14 -21.51
C ALA A 45 -21.05 40.84 -20.43
N ILE A 46 -22.37 40.91 -20.62
CA ILE A 46 -23.36 41.40 -19.64
C ILE A 46 -23.86 40.24 -18.76
N GLY A 47 -23.97 39.03 -19.33
CA GLY A 47 -24.34 37.80 -18.65
C GLY A 47 -25.81 37.77 -18.20
N ARG A 48 -26.05 37.17 -17.02
CA ARG A 48 -27.40 36.95 -16.44
C ARG A 48 -28.26 38.21 -16.31
N ASP A 49 -27.64 39.38 -16.26
CA ASP A 49 -28.27 40.68 -16.00
C ASP A 49 -28.62 41.43 -17.32
N ILE A 50 -28.65 40.73 -18.46
CA ILE A 50 -29.11 41.27 -19.75
C ILE A 50 -30.61 41.61 -19.70
N ASP A 51 -30.98 42.72 -20.35
CA ASP A 51 -32.36 43.18 -20.46
C ASP A 51 -32.58 44.00 -21.74
N ALA A 52 -33.80 44.49 -21.95
CA ALA A 52 -34.18 45.28 -23.13
C ALA A 52 -33.45 46.63 -23.26
N ALA A 53 -33.15 47.31 -22.15
CA ALA A 53 -32.43 48.58 -22.18
C ALA A 53 -30.96 48.35 -22.58
N LYS A 54 -30.29 47.40 -21.92
CA LYS A 54 -28.91 47.03 -22.23
C LYS A 54 -28.75 46.46 -23.66
N THR A 55 -29.76 45.73 -24.15
CA THR A 55 -29.77 45.26 -25.55
C THR A 55 -29.84 46.42 -26.54
N ALA A 56 -30.64 47.46 -26.23
CA ALA A 56 -30.78 48.64 -27.08
C ALA A 56 -29.50 49.50 -27.15
N GLU A 57 -28.57 49.38 -26.18
CA GLU A 57 -27.27 50.07 -26.21
C GLU A 57 -26.33 49.58 -27.31
N PHE A 58 -26.52 48.37 -27.86
CA PHE A 58 -25.62 47.80 -28.87
C PHE A 58 -26.31 47.18 -30.10
N ALA A 59 -27.47 46.55 -29.94
CA ALA A 59 -28.09 45.81 -31.04
C ALA A 59 -28.52 46.68 -32.23
N PRO A 60 -29.10 47.89 -32.05
CA PRO A 60 -29.43 48.79 -33.16
C PRO A 60 -28.21 49.21 -34.00
N GLN A 61 -27.05 49.44 -33.37
CA GLN A 61 -25.83 49.77 -34.10
C GLN A 61 -25.36 48.55 -34.90
N ILE A 62 -25.21 47.39 -34.26
CA ILE A 62 -24.68 46.18 -34.92
C ILE A 62 -25.60 45.74 -36.07
N ALA A 63 -26.92 45.82 -35.90
CA ALA A 63 -27.89 45.51 -36.96
C ALA A 63 -27.86 46.50 -38.13
N GLY A 64 -27.45 47.77 -37.89
CA GLY A 64 -27.30 48.79 -38.93
C GLY A 64 -25.93 48.81 -39.63
N GLU A 65 -24.90 48.22 -39.02
CA GLU A 65 -23.51 48.29 -39.49
C GLU A 65 -23.21 47.20 -40.55
N GLY A 66 -23.83 47.31 -41.73
CA GLY A 66 -23.64 46.35 -42.82
C GLY A 66 -24.45 46.60 -44.10
N SER A 67 -24.47 45.60 -44.97
CA SER A 67 -25.28 45.56 -46.20
C SER A 67 -25.80 44.14 -46.45
N PHE A 68 -27.12 43.97 -46.54
CA PHE A 68 -27.75 42.68 -46.75
C PHE A 68 -27.71 42.31 -48.24
N ALA A 69 -26.86 41.36 -48.64
CA ALA A 69 -26.75 40.90 -50.01
C ALA A 69 -27.79 39.80 -50.31
N ALA A 70 -28.91 40.20 -50.93
CA ALA A 70 -30.03 39.31 -51.25
C ALA A 70 -29.92 38.61 -52.62
N GLY A 71 -29.05 39.07 -53.51
CA GLY A 71 -28.85 38.46 -54.84
C GLY A 71 -29.91 38.85 -55.87
N ASP A 72 -30.20 37.96 -56.82
CA ASP A 72 -31.23 38.19 -57.85
C ASP A 72 -32.62 37.81 -57.31
N THR A 73 -33.60 38.70 -57.42
CA THR A 73 -34.97 38.50 -56.88
C THR A 73 -36.04 39.24 -57.70
N ASP A 74 -37.24 38.67 -57.78
CA ASP A 74 -38.40 39.23 -58.52
C ASP A 74 -39.41 39.84 -57.55
N VAL A 75 -39.53 41.17 -57.53
CA VAL A 75 -40.48 41.89 -56.65
C VAL A 75 -41.75 42.24 -57.42
N ALA A 76 -42.85 41.57 -57.12
CA ALA A 76 -44.17 41.96 -57.59
C ALA A 76 -44.60 43.31 -56.97
N PHE A 77 -45.22 44.19 -57.74
CA PHE A 77 -45.69 45.48 -57.25
C PHE A 77 -47.01 45.92 -57.89
N THR A 78 -47.71 46.80 -57.18
CA THR A 78 -48.89 47.53 -57.63
C THR A 78 -48.62 49.02 -57.54
N VAL A 79 -49.21 49.81 -58.44
CA VAL A 79 -49.25 51.27 -58.35
C VAL A 79 -50.71 51.71 -58.48
N ALA A 80 -51.15 52.59 -57.59
CA ALA A 80 -52.44 53.24 -57.65
C ALA A 80 -52.33 54.65 -57.07
N ASN A 81 -52.88 55.63 -57.78
CA ASN A 81 -52.91 57.04 -57.38
C ASN A 81 -51.51 57.62 -57.05
N GLY A 82 -50.48 57.19 -57.79
CA GLY A 82 -49.08 57.55 -57.54
C GLY A 82 -48.44 56.87 -56.32
N THR A 83 -49.15 56.03 -55.56
CA THR A 83 -48.56 55.18 -54.52
C THR A 83 -48.19 53.81 -55.07
N LEU A 84 -46.92 53.42 -54.95
CA LEU A 84 -46.43 52.06 -55.21
C LEU A 84 -46.51 51.24 -53.91
N ARG A 85 -46.95 49.98 -54.02
CA ARG A 85 -46.92 48.98 -52.94
C ARG A 85 -46.41 47.63 -53.44
N ALA A 86 -45.46 47.05 -52.73
CA ALA A 86 -45.11 45.64 -52.85
C ALA A 86 -45.90 44.81 -51.82
N PRO A 87 -46.22 43.53 -52.09
CA PRO A 87 -46.53 42.54 -51.05
C PRO A 87 -45.32 42.36 -50.09
N PRO A 88 -45.49 41.65 -48.96
CA PRO A 88 -44.39 41.31 -48.08
C PRO A 88 -43.27 40.59 -48.84
N ILE A 89 -42.10 41.20 -48.88
CA ILE A 89 -40.89 40.64 -49.51
C ILE A 89 -40.17 39.81 -48.45
N SER A 90 -39.64 38.64 -48.83
CA SER A 90 -38.72 37.86 -48.01
C SER A 90 -37.43 37.63 -48.79
N LEU A 91 -36.30 37.95 -48.16
CA LEU A 91 -34.96 37.85 -48.71
C LEU A 91 -34.09 37.02 -47.76
N ASP A 92 -33.30 36.10 -48.31
CA ASP A 92 -32.43 35.21 -47.54
C ASP A 92 -30.94 35.52 -47.75
N SER A 93 -30.16 35.38 -46.68
CA SER A 93 -28.70 35.40 -46.70
C SER A 93 -28.17 34.21 -45.87
N PRO A 94 -26.85 33.92 -45.86
CA PRO A 94 -26.30 32.87 -45.02
C PRO A 94 -26.56 33.09 -43.51
N GLY A 95 -26.41 34.33 -43.02
CA GLY A 95 -26.50 34.68 -41.59
C GLY A 95 -27.90 35.06 -41.08
N ALA A 96 -28.78 35.57 -41.95
CA ALA A 96 -30.12 36.03 -41.57
C ALA A 96 -31.15 35.95 -42.71
N SER A 97 -32.43 35.90 -42.37
CA SER A 97 -33.54 36.24 -43.26
C SER A 97 -34.07 37.65 -42.97
N LEU A 98 -34.56 38.32 -44.00
CA LEU A 98 -35.06 39.69 -43.94
C LEU A 98 -36.46 39.75 -44.58
N SER A 99 -37.47 40.09 -43.78
CA SER A 99 -38.83 40.35 -44.27
C SER A 99 -39.12 41.86 -44.32
N ALA A 100 -39.88 42.33 -45.31
CA ALA A 100 -40.22 43.74 -45.45
C ALA A 100 -41.54 44.00 -46.20
N ASP A 101 -42.45 44.78 -45.60
CA ASP A 101 -43.51 45.51 -46.30
C ASP A 101 -42.96 46.83 -46.84
N VAL A 102 -43.24 47.16 -48.11
CA VAL A 102 -42.73 48.40 -48.74
C VAL A 102 -43.85 49.17 -49.44
N THR A 103 -43.98 50.46 -49.11
CA THR A 103 -44.85 51.44 -49.77
C THR A 103 -44.04 52.69 -50.09
N ALA A 104 -44.09 53.16 -51.34
CA ALA A 104 -43.50 54.43 -51.76
C ALA A 104 -44.57 55.35 -52.36
N ASP A 105 -44.62 56.60 -51.91
CA ASP A 105 -45.45 57.63 -52.53
C ASP A 105 -44.61 58.43 -53.54
N LEU A 106 -44.91 58.25 -54.81
CA LEU A 106 -44.21 58.90 -55.92
C LEU A 106 -44.61 60.38 -56.03
N ASN A 107 -45.76 60.79 -55.46
CA ASN A 107 -46.19 62.20 -55.45
C ASN A 107 -45.29 63.06 -54.54
N THR A 108 -44.92 62.54 -53.36
CA THR A 108 -43.99 63.19 -52.41
C THR A 108 -42.55 62.71 -52.53
N SER A 109 -42.27 61.72 -53.38
CA SER A 109 -40.97 61.01 -53.47
C SER A 109 -40.49 60.44 -52.14
N THR A 110 -41.42 59.90 -51.34
CA THR A 110 -41.12 59.28 -50.03
C THR A 110 -41.24 57.76 -50.08
N VAL A 111 -40.51 57.09 -49.19
CA VAL A 111 -40.60 55.65 -48.93
C VAL A 111 -40.94 55.40 -47.47
N THR A 112 -41.74 54.36 -47.27
CA THR A 112 -42.00 53.73 -45.98
C THR A 112 -41.78 52.24 -46.10
N ALA A 113 -41.05 51.65 -45.16
CA ALA A 113 -40.96 50.21 -45.01
C ALA A 113 -41.02 49.80 -43.54
N LYS A 114 -41.47 48.58 -43.30
CA LYS A 114 -41.45 47.92 -41.98
C LYS A 114 -41.10 46.47 -42.18
N GLY A 115 -40.37 45.88 -41.24
CA GLY A 115 -39.93 44.51 -41.39
C GLY A 115 -39.16 43.97 -40.20
N THR A 116 -38.64 42.76 -40.37
CA THR A 116 -37.88 42.04 -39.34
C THR A 116 -36.66 41.40 -39.98
N LEU A 117 -35.50 41.59 -39.35
CA LEU A 117 -34.27 40.85 -39.59
C LEU A 117 -34.19 39.72 -38.56
N THR A 118 -34.35 38.46 -39.00
CA THR A 118 -34.21 37.28 -38.13
C THR A 118 -32.87 36.62 -38.39
N TYR A 119 -31.97 36.66 -37.42
CA TYR A 119 -30.69 35.97 -37.50
C TYR A 119 -30.87 34.45 -37.43
N ARG A 120 -29.96 33.69 -38.04
CA ARG A 120 -29.93 32.23 -37.93
C ARG A 120 -29.04 31.86 -36.74
N PRO A 121 -29.60 31.30 -35.64
CA PRO A 121 -28.88 31.21 -34.37
C PRO A 121 -27.78 30.14 -34.32
N GLY A 122 -27.82 29.11 -35.19
CA GLY A 122 -26.85 28.00 -35.15
C GLY A 122 -26.91 27.25 -33.82
N ASP A 123 -25.75 27.09 -33.17
CA ASP A 123 -25.62 26.43 -31.86
C ASP A 123 -26.29 27.23 -30.71
N GLU A 124 -26.61 28.51 -30.92
CA GLU A 124 -27.32 29.37 -29.96
C GLU A 124 -28.85 29.28 -30.10
N ALA A 125 -29.38 28.24 -30.76
CA ALA A 125 -30.80 28.09 -31.03
C ALA A 125 -31.61 27.79 -29.76
N LEU A 126 -32.65 28.59 -29.51
CA LEU A 126 -33.58 28.42 -28.39
C LEU A 126 -34.92 27.85 -28.86
N VAL A 127 -35.55 27.03 -28.00
CA VAL A 127 -36.87 26.47 -28.29
C VAL A 127 -37.94 27.55 -28.13
N GLY A 128 -38.67 27.83 -29.22
CA GLY A 128 -39.79 28.78 -29.22
C GLY A 128 -39.39 30.26 -29.20
N SER A 129 -38.14 30.59 -29.51
CA SER A 129 -37.61 31.96 -29.46
C SER A 129 -36.58 32.20 -30.57
N GLU A 130 -36.76 33.27 -31.35
CA GLU A 130 -35.91 33.61 -32.49
C GLU A 130 -35.17 34.94 -32.28
N PRO A 131 -33.89 35.06 -32.67
CA PRO A 131 -33.13 36.30 -32.55
C PRO A 131 -33.54 37.30 -33.64
N ALA A 132 -34.64 38.01 -33.41
CA ALA A 132 -35.24 38.93 -34.36
C ALA A 132 -35.06 40.42 -33.97
N VAL A 133 -34.70 41.27 -34.93
CA VAL A 133 -34.67 42.73 -34.77
C VAL A 133 -35.68 43.34 -35.75
N ASN A 134 -36.64 44.08 -35.22
CA ASN A 134 -37.60 44.82 -36.03
C ASN A 134 -36.94 46.07 -36.60
N PHE A 135 -37.41 46.54 -37.76
CA PHE A 135 -37.00 47.84 -38.29
C PHE A 135 -38.17 48.59 -38.93
N SER A 136 -38.06 49.92 -38.91
CA SER A 136 -38.87 50.82 -39.71
C SER A 136 -37.98 51.73 -40.55
N LEU A 137 -38.48 52.11 -41.72
CA LEU A 137 -37.87 53.08 -42.62
C LEU A 137 -38.95 54.11 -42.98
N ALA A 138 -38.64 55.39 -42.86
CA ALA A 138 -39.52 56.47 -43.31
C ALA A 138 -38.68 57.69 -43.73
N GLY A 139 -38.92 58.23 -44.93
CA GLY A 139 -38.22 59.42 -45.42
C GLY A 139 -38.21 59.55 -46.95
N PRO A 140 -37.39 60.46 -47.51
CA PRO A 140 -37.24 60.59 -48.95
C PRO A 140 -36.60 59.35 -49.59
N LEU A 141 -37.01 59.04 -50.83
CA LEU A 141 -36.38 57.99 -51.63
C LEU A 141 -34.87 58.25 -51.78
N GLY A 142 -34.06 57.26 -51.42
CA GLY A 142 -32.60 57.34 -51.49
C GLY A 142 -31.90 58.05 -50.31
N SER A 143 -32.65 58.58 -49.33
CA SER A 143 -32.04 59.20 -48.12
C SER A 143 -32.73 58.85 -46.80
N ALA A 144 -33.69 57.93 -46.80
CA ALA A 144 -34.26 57.37 -45.58
C ALA A 144 -33.25 56.41 -44.92
N ALA A 145 -33.13 56.46 -43.59
CA ALA A 145 -32.30 55.55 -42.80
C ALA A 145 -33.18 54.68 -41.87
N PRO A 146 -32.83 53.41 -41.61
CA PRO A 146 -33.63 52.55 -40.76
C PRO A 146 -33.55 52.95 -39.27
N GLN A 147 -34.65 52.82 -38.56
CA GLN A 147 -34.70 52.74 -37.09
C GLN A 147 -34.90 51.28 -36.71
N PHE A 148 -34.19 50.81 -35.69
CA PHE A 148 -34.30 49.43 -35.19
C PHE A 148 -35.01 49.35 -33.83
N ASP A 149 -35.84 48.34 -33.67
CA ASP A 149 -36.41 47.89 -32.40
C ASP A 149 -35.84 46.51 -32.07
N SER A 150 -35.02 46.46 -31.01
CA SER A 150 -34.38 45.24 -30.51
C SER A 150 -35.20 44.49 -29.46
N GLY A 151 -36.49 44.81 -29.28
CA GLY A 151 -37.39 44.16 -28.32
C GLY A 151 -37.46 42.63 -28.43
N PRO A 152 -37.66 42.05 -29.63
CA PRO A 152 -37.73 40.59 -29.77
C PRO A 152 -36.36 39.92 -29.50
N LEU A 153 -35.27 40.52 -29.98
CA LEU A 153 -33.91 40.08 -29.69
C LEU A 153 -33.60 40.13 -28.19
N ALA A 154 -34.05 41.16 -27.46
CA ALA A 154 -33.88 41.24 -26.02
C ALA A 154 -34.61 40.10 -25.28
N GLN A 155 -35.81 39.72 -25.74
CA GLN A 155 -36.53 38.57 -25.20
C GLN A 155 -35.74 37.27 -25.41
N PHE A 156 -35.22 37.05 -26.64
CA PHE A 156 -34.34 35.92 -26.95
C PHE A 156 -33.08 35.89 -26.08
N LEU A 157 -32.36 37.01 -25.96
CA LEU A 157 -31.13 37.11 -25.15
C LEU A 157 -31.40 36.89 -23.65
N THR A 158 -32.54 37.37 -23.14
CA THR A 158 -32.95 37.17 -21.74
C THR A 158 -33.26 35.69 -21.46
N GLN A 159 -33.99 35.01 -22.35
CA GLN A 159 -34.22 33.57 -22.24
C GLN A 159 -32.91 32.78 -22.32
N ARG A 160 -32.01 33.14 -23.25
CA ARG A 160 -30.69 32.50 -23.40
C ARG A 160 -29.82 32.64 -22.16
N ALA A 161 -29.86 33.80 -21.51
CA ALA A 161 -29.16 34.04 -20.25
C ALA A 161 -29.74 33.21 -19.10
N LEU A 162 -31.07 33.05 -19.05
CA LEU A 162 -31.75 32.19 -18.07
C LEU A 162 -31.39 30.70 -18.25
N GLU A 163 -31.45 30.18 -19.48
CA GLU A 163 -31.09 28.79 -19.79
C GLU A 163 -29.61 28.50 -19.48
N LYS A 164 -28.69 29.42 -19.82
CA LYS A 164 -27.27 29.32 -19.43
C LYS A 164 -27.06 29.31 -17.92
N GLU A 165 -27.74 30.18 -17.17
CA GLU A 165 -27.59 30.22 -15.70
C GLU A 165 -28.25 29.00 -15.03
N GLN A 166 -29.34 28.44 -15.59
CA GLN A 166 -29.88 27.15 -15.16
C GLN A 166 -28.86 26.02 -15.32
N GLN A 167 -28.29 25.85 -16.53
CA GLN A 167 -27.27 24.84 -16.81
C GLN A 167 -26.05 25.00 -15.88
N ARG A 168 -25.64 26.24 -15.60
CA ARG A 168 -24.57 26.57 -14.66
C ARG A 168 -24.89 26.15 -13.22
N VAL A 169 -26.11 26.41 -12.75
CA VAL A 169 -26.56 26.03 -11.40
C VAL A 169 -26.63 24.50 -11.27
N GLU A 170 -27.15 23.80 -12.28
CA GLU A 170 -27.21 22.34 -12.31
C GLU A 170 -25.80 21.71 -12.32
N ALA A 171 -24.89 22.21 -13.17
CA ALA A 171 -23.49 21.80 -13.19
C ALA A 171 -22.77 22.08 -11.85
N MET A 172 -23.05 23.22 -11.20
CA MET A 172 -22.52 23.54 -9.88
C MET A 172 -23.04 22.57 -8.79
N GLN A 173 -24.32 22.19 -8.84
CA GLN A 173 -24.89 21.20 -7.91
C GLN A 173 -24.27 19.82 -8.13
N ALA A 174 -24.15 19.37 -9.38
CA ALA A 174 -23.51 18.10 -9.74
C ALA A 174 -22.05 18.04 -9.25
N ALA A 175 -21.26 19.08 -9.54
CA ALA A 175 -19.87 19.19 -9.09
C ALA A 175 -19.74 19.25 -7.56
N LEU A 176 -20.69 19.88 -6.86
CA LEU A 176 -20.72 19.91 -5.40
C LEU A 176 -21.03 18.53 -4.80
N LEU A 177 -21.98 17.79 -5.36
CA LEU A 177 -22.33 16.43 -4.95
C LEU A 177 -21.19 15.44 -5.22
N GLU A 178 -20.54 15.51 -6.39
CA GLU A 178 -19.35 14.71 -6.66
C GLU A 178 -18.18 15.06 -5.72
N LYS A 179 -17.94 16.34 -5.46
CA LYS A 179 -16.92 16.77 -4.49
C LYS A 179 -17.23 16.27 -3.07
N GLN A 180 -18.50 16.05 -2.71
CA GLN A 180 -18.86 15.34 -1.49
C GLN A 180 -18.60 13.83 -1.57
N ARG A 181 -18.94 13.16 -2.69
CA ARG A 181 -18.66 11.74 -2.94
C ARG A 181 -17.16 11.44 -2.79
N LEU A 182 -16.32 12.17 -3.51
CA LEU A 182 -14.85 12.04 -3.48
C LEU A 182 -14.29 12.31 -2.07
N ARG A 183 -14.83 13.28 -1.33
CA ARG A 183 -14.44 13.53 0.08
C ARG A 183 -14.80 12.40 1.03
N ARG A 184 -15.88 11.65 0.81
CA ARG A 184 -16.23 10.46 1.59
C ARG A 184 -15.33 9.28 1.22
N GLU A 185 -15.08 9.10 -0.07
CA GLU A 185 -14.23 8.05 -0.65
C GLU A 185 -12.77 8.16 -0.17
N VAL A 186 -12.17 9.35 -0.24
CA VAL A 186 -10.82 9.62 0.30
C VAL A 186 -10.74 9.35 1.81
N ARG A 187 -11.78 9.72 2.59
CA ARG A 187 -11.83 9.43 4.04
C ARG A 187 -11.92 7.94 4.32
N TYR A 188 -12.70 7.19 3.55
CA TYR A 188 -12.81 5.74 3.67
C TYR A 188 -11.46 5.04 3.42
N TYR A 189 -10.77 5.39 2.33
CA TYR A 189 -9.46 4.81 2.03
C TYR A 189 -8.38 5.23 3.05
N ALA A 190 -8.39 6.47 3.55
CA ALA A 190 -7.47 6.91 4.61
C ALA A 190 -7.67 6.14 5.93
N ALA A 191 -8.93 5.89 6.31
CA ALA A 191 -9.24 5.04 7.47
C ALA A 191 -8.79 3.59 7.25
N LEU A 192 -9.06 3.02 6.07
CA LEU A 192 -8.64 1.65 5.73
C LEU A 192 -7.11 1.46 5.75
N GLN A 193 -6.34 2.47 5.34
CA GLN A 193 -4.88 2.44 5.50
C GLN A 193 -4.47 2.52 6.97
N THR A 194 -5.11 3.40 7.76
CA THR A 194 -4.83 3.51 9.21
C THR A 194 -5.07 2.18 9.95
N GLU A 195 -6.12 1.42 9.60
CA GLU A 195 -6.37 0.10 10.16
C GLU A 195 -5.32 -0.95 9.73
N ARG A 196 -4.82 -0.87 8.50
CA ARG A 196 -3.72 -1.73 8.01
C ARG A 196 -2.40 -1.43 8.72
N ASP A 197 -2.09 -0.15 8.90
CA ASP A 197 -0.87 0.30 9.57
C ASP A 197 -0.88 -0.15 11.04
N ARG A 198 -2.02 -0.04 11.72
CA ARG A 198 -2.26 -0.58 13.07
C ARG A 198 -2.03 -2.09 13.13
N ALA A 199 -2.69 -2.86 12.27
CA ALA A 199 -2.54 -4.31 12.23
C ALA A 199 -1.07 -4.73 11.94
N ALA A 200 -0.36 -3.99 11.09
CA ALA A 200 1.05 -4.22 10.81
C ALA A 200 1.98 -3.81 11.96
N GLU A 201 1.63 -2.82 12.80
CA GLU A 201 2.33 -2.54 14.06
C GLU A 201 2.06 -3.60 15.13
N GLU A 202 0.81 -4.03 15.30
CA GLU A 202 0.43 -5.07 16.27
C GLU A 202 1.11 -6.40 15.95
N LEU A 203 1.16 -6.79 14.68
CA LEU A 203 1.88 -8.00 14.23
C LEU A 203 3.38 -7.90 14.54
N ARG A 204 4.03 -6.77 14.21
CA ARG A 204 5.45 -6.55 14.53
C ARG A 204 5.74 -6.59 16.03
N ARG A 205 4.86 -6.05 16.88
CA ARG A 205 5.00 -6.15 18.34
C ARG A 205 4.85 -7.58 18.83
N GLN A 206 3.95 -8.38 18.25
CA GLN A 206 3.81 -9.80 18.57
C GLN A 206 5.05 -10.61 18.13
N GLU A 207 5.61 -10.32 16.96
CA GLU A 207 6.88 -10.91 16.47
C GLU A 207 8.07 -10.54 17.37
N GLU A 208 8.18 -9.27 17.78
CA GLU A 208 9.22 -8.80 18.70
C GLU A 208 9.07 -9.41 20.10
N GLU A 209 7.85 -9.49 20.65
CA GLU A 209 7.59 -10.18 21.92
C GLU A 209 7.89 -11.68 21.84
N ALA A 210 7.50 -12.35 20.76
CA ALA A 210 7.78 -13.77 20.56
C ALA A 210 9.30 -14.02 20.45
N ARG A 211 10.01 -13.15 19.72
CA ARG A 211 11.48 -13.19 19.61
C ARG A 211 12.15 -12.93 20.96
N GLN A 212 11.71 -11.94 21.74
CA GLN A 212 12.26 -11.67 23.07
C GLN A 212 12.01 -12.83 24.04
N LYS A 213 10.82 -13.46 24.00
CA LYS A 213 10.51 -14.65 24.80
C LYS A 213 11.38 -15.84 24.40
N ALA A 214 11.55 -16.09 23.11
CA ALA A 214 12.42 -17.15 22.59
C ALA A 214 13.91 -16.90 22.94
N GLU A 215 14.39 -15.67 22.86
CA GLU A 215 15.77 -15.31 23.23
C GLU A 215 15.98 -15.42 24.75
N ALA A 216 15.01 -15.01 25.57
CA ALA A 216 15.05 -15.18 27.02
C ALA A 216 15.04 -16.66 27.43
N GLU A 217 14.21 -17.50 26.80
CA GLU A 217 14.19 -18.94 27.04
C GLU A 217 15.50 -19.62 26.59
N ALA A 218 16.07 -19.22 25.45
CA ALA A 218 17.36 -19.71 24.99
C ALA A 218 18.51 -19.31 25.92
N ARG A 219 18.54 -18.05 26.40
CA ARG A 219 19.50 -17.58 27.40
C ARG A 219 19.36 -18.34 28.72
N ALA A 220 18.13 -18.52 29.22
CA ALA A 220 17.88 -19.25 30.46
C ALA A 220 18.29 -20.73 30.38
N LYS A 221 18.08 -21.38 29.22
CA LYS A 221 18.58 -22.75 28.98
C LYS A 221 20.11 -22.81 28.94
N ALA A 222 20.76 -21.89 28.20
CA ALA A 222 22.22 -21.82 28.14
C ALA A 222 22.86 -21.52 29.50
N GLU A 223 22.23 -20.66 30.32
CA GLU A 223 22.69 -20.35 31.67
C GLU A 223 22.48 -21.54 32.62
N ALA A 224 21.36 -22.25 32.54
CA ALA A 224 21.12 -23.47 33.32
C ALA A 224 22.08 -24.61 32.94
N GLU A 225 22.38 -24.79 31.64
CA GLU A 225 23.40 -25.75 31.17
C GLU A 225 24.80 -25.36 31.64
N ALA A 226 25.16 -24.07 31.60
CA ALA A 226 26.45 -23.58 32.10
C ALA A 226 26.59 -23.74 33.62
N GLN A 227 25.53 -23.47 34.39
CA GLN A 227 25.49 -23.71 35.84
C GLN A 227 25.61 -25.20 36.15
N ALA A 228 24.88 -26.07 35.45
CA ALA A 228 24.97 -27.52 35.63
C ALA A 228 26.36 -28.08 35.28
N GLN A 229 27.02 -27.55 34.23
CA GLN A 229 28.41 -27.90 33.90
C GLN A 229 29.39 -27.40 34.97
N ALA A 230 29.21 -26.18 35.50
CA ALA A 230 30.05 -25.63 36.56
C ALA A 230 29.91 -26.40 37.88
N GLU A 231 28.68 -26.79 38.27
CA GLU A 231 28.45 -27.67 39.43
C GLU A 231 29.04 -29.07 39.22
N ALA A 232 28.92 -29.64 38.01
CA ALA A 232 29.51 -30.93 37.67
C ALA A 232 31.05 -30.89 37.74
N GLU A 233 31.70 -29.85 37.21
CA GLU A 233 33.15 -29.65 37.35
C GLU A 233 33.57 -29.42 38.80
N ALA A 234 32.84 -28.58 39.55
CA ALA A 234 33.16 -28.30 40.95
C ALA A 234 33.07 -29.56 41.80
N LYS A 235 32.04 -30.39 41.56
CA LYS A 235 31.86 -31.68 42.23
C LYS A 235 32.91 -32.70 41.81
N ALA A 236 33.25 -32.78 40.53
CA ALA A 236 34.33 -33.65 40.05
C ALA A 236 35.69 -33.28 40.70
N LYS A 237 36.02 -32.00 40.78
CA LYS A 237 37.23 -31.49 41.45
C LYS A 237 37.22 -31.77 42.96
N ALA A 238 36.06 -31.66 43.61
CA ALA A 238 35.91 -32.01 45.03
C ALA A 238 36.05 -33.52 45.29
N ASP A 239 35.46 -34.38 44.44
CA ASP A 239 35.60 -35.83 44.51
C ASP A 239 37.05 -36.27 44.19
N GLU A 240 37.75 -35.56 43.31
CA GLU A 240 39.16 -35.78 42.98
C GLU A 240 40.11 -35.35 44.11
N GLU A 241 39.90 -34.18 44.73
CA GLU A 241 40.60 -33.80 45.96
C GLU A 241 40.35 -34.78 47.11
N ALA A 242 39.11 -35.24 47.28
CA ALA A 242 38.76 -36.20 48.32
C ALA A 242 39.47 -37.55 48.11
N ARG A 243 39.55 -38.02 46.85
CA ARG A 243 40.35 -39.20 46.49
C ARG A 243 41.85 -38.99 46.71
N ALA A 244 42.40 -37.85 46.30
CA ALA A 244 43.81 -37.53 46.47
C ALA A 244 44.21 -37.50 47.96
N LYS A 245 43.36 -36.95 48.84
CA LYS A 245 43.55 -36.99 50.30
C LYS A 245 43.45 -38.42 50.83
N ALA A 246 42.40 -39.18 50.47
CA ALA A 246 42.23 -40.56 50.92
C ALA A 246 43.38 -41.49 50.48
N GLU A 247 43.93 -41.29 49.27
CA GLU A 247 45.05 -42.07 48.75
C GLU A 247 46.40 -41.65 49.39
N ALA A 248 46.58 -40.36 49.73
CA ALA A 248 47.71 -39.89 50.51
C ALA A 248 47.70 -40.41 51.95
N ASP A 249 46.54 -40.36 52.62
CA ASP A 249 46.35 -40.91 53.97
C ASP A 249 46.59 -42.42 53.98
N ALA A 250 46.05 -43.17 53.01
CA ALA A 250 46.28 -44.59 52.85
C ALA A 250 47.77 -44.94 52.64
N LYS A 251 48.51 -44.11 51.89
CA LYS A 251 49.97 -44.25 51.73
C LYS A 251 50.71 -44.01 53.05
N ALA A 252 50.38 -42.94 53.77
CA ALA A 252 50.98 -42.63 55.07
C ALA A 252 50.73 -43.75 56.10
N GLN A 253 49.53 -44.34 56.10
CA GLN A 253 49.20 -45.49 56.95
C GLN A 253 49.98 -46.74 56.53
N ALA A 254 50.13 -47.02 55.23
CA ALA A 254 50.90 -48.15 54.73
C ALA A 254 52.40 -48.04 55.08
N GLU A 255 52.99 -46.85 54.99
CA GLU A 255 54.39 -46.61 55.40
C GLU A 255 54.58 -46.72 56.92
N ALA A 256 53.61 -46.25 57.72
CA ALA A 256 53.63 -46.42 59.18
C ALA A 256 53.56 -47.91 59.58
N ASP A 257 52.66 -48.68 58.96
CA ASP A 257 52.52 -50.13 59.19
C ASP A 257 53.76 -50.93 58.76
N ALA A 258 54.38 -50.54 57.63
CA ALA A 258 55.62 -51.15 57.16
C ALA A 258 56.77 -50.92 58.15
N LYS A 259 56.89 -49.69 58.68
CA LYS A 259 57.90 -49.33 59.68
C LYS A 259 57.67 -50.04 61.02
N ALA A 260 56.42 -50.13 61.48
CA ALA A 260 56.07 -50.84 62.70
C ALA A 260 56.40 -52.35 62.63
N LYS A 261 56.22 -52.98 61.46
CA LYS A 261 56.60 -54.39 61.23
C LYS A 261 58.12 -54.60 61.23
N ALA A 262 58.88 -53.67 60.65
CA ALA A 262 60.34 -53.72 60.69
C ALA A 262 60.89 -53.63 62.14
N ASP A 263 60.38 -52.69 62.94
CA ASP A 263 60.78 -52.54 64.35
C ASP A 263 60.38 -53.75 65.23
N GLN A 264 59.32 -54.49 64.88
CA GLN A 264 58.96 -55.74 65.55
C GLN A 264 59.91 -56.90 65.18
N GLN A 265 60.26 -57.07 63.90
CA GLN A 265 61.21 -58.11 63.49
C GLN A 265 62.61 -57.88 64.10
N ALA A 266 63.07 -56.63 64.17
CA ALA A 266 64.35 -56.28 64.78
C ALA A 266 64.42 -56.64 66.28
N LYS A 267 63.29 -56.61 67.00
CA LYS A 267 63.21 -57.04 68.41
C LYS A 267 63.15 -58.55 68.56
N ALA A 268 62.39 -59.25 67.70
CA ALA A 268 62.28 -60.70 67.74
C ALA A 268 63.62 -61.42 67.50
N GLU A 269 64.44 -60.92 66.57
CA GLU A 269 65.80 -61.46 66.35
C GLU A 269 66.75 -61.21 67.53
N ALA A 270 66.55 -60.12 68.29
CA ALA A 270 67.37 -59.81 69.46
C ALA A 270 67.07 -60.75 70.63
N GLU A 271 65.78 -61.06 70.89
CA GLU A 271 65.39 -62.00 71.94
C GLU A 271 65.83 -63.44 71.64
N GLN A 272 65.77 -63.89 70.38
CA GLN A 272 66.26 -65.23 70.01
C GLN A 272 67.76 -65.41 70.28
N ARG A 273 68.59 -64.41 69.98
CA ARG A 273 70.04 -64.48 70.24
C ARG A 273 70.37 -64.53 71.73
N ALA A 274 69.58 -63.85 72.58
CA ALA A 274 69.73 -63.92 74.03
C ALA A 274 69.39 -65.30 74.61
N ALA A 275 68.40 -66.00 74.04
CA ALA A 275 68.02 -67.35 74.47
C ALA A 275 69.11 -68.41 74.15
N ASP A 276 69.74 -68.32 72.98
CA ASP A 276 70.75 -69.28 72.50
C ASP A 276 72.09 -69.24 73.27
N GLU A 277 72.45 -68.11 73.89
CA GLU A 277 73.62 -68.04 74.77
C GLU A 277 73.34 -68.64 76.16
N ALA A 278 72.16 -68.37 76.73
CA ALA A 278 71.76 -68.93 78.02
C ALA A 278 71.72 -70.47 78.01
N ALA A 279 71.23 -71.07 76.92
CA ALA A 279 71.19 -72.53 76.76
C ALA A 279 72.58 -73.20 76.75
N LYS A 280 73.61 -72.52 76.22
CA LYS A 280 74.99 -73.06 76.13
C LYS A 280 75.71 -73.03 77.48
N ALA A 281 75.51 -71.97 78.27
CA ALA A 281 76.13 -71.85 79.59
C ALA A 281 75.68 -72.96 80.56
N GLN A 282 74.41 -73.35 80.51
CA GLN A 282 73.86 -74.40 81.37
C GLN A 282 74.50 -75.78 81.07
N ALA A 283 74.71 -76.10 79.79
CA ALA A 283 75.19 -77.42 79.35
C ALA A 283 76.65 -77.74 79.72
N GLU A 284 77.50 -76.75 79.94
CA GLU A 284 78.89 -76.99 80.40
C GLU A 284 79.00 -77.27 81.91
N ALA A 285 78.07 -76.78 82.72
CA ALA A 285 78.09 -76.95 84.17
C ALA A 285 77.87 -78.42 84.59
N ASP A 286 76.88 -79.08 83.98
CA ASP A 286 76.55 -80.48 84.29
C ASP A 286 77.60 -81.46 83.76
N ARG A 287 78.26 -81.13 82.65
CA ARG A 287 79.28 -81.98 82.02
C ARG A 287 80.46 -82.25 82.95
N LYS A 288 80.90 -81.26 83.75
CA LYS A 288 82.02 -81.39 84.70
C LYS A 288 81.67 -82.22 85.95
N LYS A 289 80.39 -82.27 86.35
CA LYS A 289 79.96 -83.13 87.48
C LYS A 289 79.81 -84.61 87.09
N ALA A 290 79.53 -84.89 85.82
CA ALA A 290 79.33 -86.25 85.32
C ALA A 290 80.62 -87.08 85.13
N GLU A 291 81.79 -86.43 85.12
CA GLU A 291 83.07 -87.06 84.72
C GLU A 291 83.79 -87.75 85.90
N GLN A 292 83.79 -87.15 87.10
CA GLN A 292 84.40 -87.76 88.30
C GLN A 292 83.68 -89.04 88.75
N ALA A 293 82.39 -89.20 88.46
CA ALA A 293 81.59 -90.34 88.92
C ALA A 293 81.67 -91.60 88.02
N LYS A 294 82.44 -91.57 86.92
CA LYS A 294 82.40 -92.63 85.89
C LYS A 294 83.72 -93.40 85.65
N LEU A 295 84.78 -93.13 86.41
CA LEU A 295 86.05 -93.87 86.24
C LEU A 295 86.13 -95.19 87.04
N GLU A 296 85.42 -95.34 88.16
CA GLU A 296 85.53 -96.52 89.04
C GLU A 296 84.53 -97.66 88.75
N ALA A 297 83.36 -97.37 88.15
CA ALA A 297 82.33 -98.37 87.83
C ALA A 297 82.65 -99.14 86.52
N ALA A 298 83.78 -99.86 86.54
CA ALA A 298 84.47 -100.37 85.37
C ALA A 298 83.76 -101.49 84.58
N ARG A 299 84.04 -101.52 83.28
CA ARG A 299 84.23 -102.71 82.40
C ARG A 299 83.69 -104.07 82.93
N LYS A 300 82.38 -104.30 82.81
CA LYS A 300 81.75 -105.59 82.46
C LYS A 300 80.39 -105.24 81.81
N ALA A 301 80.18 -105.48 80.51
CA ALA A 301 79.88 -106.78 79.88
C ALA A 301 78.43 -107.26 80.17
N ALA A 302 77.60 -107.67 79.19
CA ALA A 302 77.74 -107.58 77.73
C ALA A 302 76.40 -107.87 77.01
N GLN A 303 76.32 -107.47 75.74
CA GLN A 303 75.49 -108.08 74.65
C GLN A 303 73.94 -107.97 74.66
N GLN A 304 73.44 -108.05 73.41
CA GLN A 304 72.10 -108.41 72.92
C GLN A 304 70.94 -107.37 72.97
N ALA A 305 70.17 -107.41 71.88
CA ALA A 305 68.92 -106.68 71.60
C ALA A 305 67.76 -107.73 71.57
N PRO A 306 66.58 -107.64 70.88
CA PRO A 306 66.20 -106.78 69.75
C PRO A 306 64.69 -106.36 69.60
N LYS A 307 64.35 -105.74 68.45
CA LYS A 307 63.03 -105.72 67.74
C LYS A 307 61.82 -105.00 68.38
N ALA A 308 60.69 -104.76 67.67
CA ALA A 308 60.43 -104.22 66.31
C ALA A 308 58.92 -104.30 65.96
N ASP A 309 58.34 -103.22 65.39
CA ASP A 309 57.26 -103.12 64.35
C ASP A 309 56.84 -101.62 64.27
N GLN A 310 56.51 -100.95 63.15
CA GLN A 310 55.69 -101.25 61.94
C GLN A 310 54.17 -101.20 62.22
N SER A 311 53.35 -100.47 61.45
CA SER A 311 53.11 -100.63 60.00
C SER A 311 52.83 -99.31 59.20
N LEU A 312 52.52 -99.46 57.91
CA LEU A 312 52.46 -98.45 56.82
C LEU A 312 51.32 -98.85 55.81
N PRO A 313 51.19 -98.29 54.59
CA PRO A 313 50.87 -96.91 54.19
C PRO A 313 49.73 -96.84 53.13
N GLY A 314 49.51 -95.67 52.51
CA GLY A 314 48.74 -95.51 51.25
C GLY A 314 49.09 -94.20 50.51
N VAL A 315 49.22 -94.25 49.18
CA VAL A 315 49.63 -93.16 48.25
C VAL A 315 49.03 -93.44 46.86
N ASN A 316 48.83 -92.51 45.93
CA ASN A 316 49.01 -91.04 45.87
C ASN A 316 47.78 -90.43 45.12
N ASP A 317 47.64 -89.18 44.66
CA ASP A 317 48.45 -87.96 44.45
C ASP A 317 47.47 -86.74 44.57
N GLY A 318 47.68 -85.47 44.17
CA GLY A 318 48.80 -84.78 43.51
C GLY A 318 48.38 -83.43 42.89
N SER A 319 49.33 -82.49 42.74
CA SER A 319 49.21 -81.16 42.10
C SER A 319 48.27 -80.12 42.76
N SER A 320 48.44 -78.84 42.39
CA SER A 320 47.91 -77.61 43.04
C SER A 320 48.19 -76.37 42.13
N PRO A 321 47.65 -75.14 42.35
CA PRO A 321 46.47 -74.72 43.12
C PRO A 321 45.43 -73.82 42.30
N PRO A 322 45.20 -72.48 42.46
CA PRO A 322 43.82 -71.88 42.46
C PRO A 322 43.69 -70.57 41.59
N PRO A 323 42.85 -69.52 41.87
CA PRO A 323 41.42 -69.40 42.27
C PRO A 323 40.54 -68.40 41.42
N ALA A 324 39.21 -68.50 41.58
CA ALA A 324 38.18 -67.43 41.71
C ALA A 324 37.83 -66.34 40.64
N LYS A 325 36.50 -66.23 40.36
CA LYS A 325 35.68 -65.03 39.98
C LYS A 325 35.88 -64.46 38.54
N PRO A 326 34.98 -63.59 37.98
CA PRO A 326 33.87 -62.82 38.59
C PRO A 326 32.46 -63.04 37.96
N LYS A 327 31.53 -62.08 38.15
CA LYS A 327 30.14 -62.05 37.63
C LYS A 327 30.00 -61.12 36.40
N ALA A 328 28.86 -61.22 35.71
CA ALA A 328 28.51 -60.45 34.50
C ALA A 328 27.89 -59.06 34.76
N ASN A 329 27.80 -58.27 33.69
CA ASN A 329 26.98 -57.05 33.53
C ASN A 329 25.99 -57.23 32.34
N PRO A 330 24.96 -56.37 32.18
CA PRO A 330 23.75 -56.66 31.39
C PRO A 330 23.55 -55.80 30.12
N PHE A 331 22.52 -56.15 29.31
CA PHE A 331 21.52 -55.31 28.59
C PHE A 331 21.89 -53.85 28.18
N THR A 332 21.53 -53.27 27.02
CA THR A 332 20.81 -53.68 25.76
C THR A 332 20.95 -52.54 24.73
N ILE A 333 20.51 -52.77 23.47
CA ILE A 333 19.99 -51.83 22.42
C ILE A 333 20.12 -52.65 21.12
N ASP A 334 19.09 -53.04 20.37
CA ASP A 334 17.65 -52.73 20.35
C ASP A 334 17.26 -51.29 19.97
N ASN A 335 16.95 -51.14 18.67
CA ASN A 335 16.10 -50.12 18.02
C ASN A 335 16.24 -48.63 18.37
N LEU A 336 16.90 -47.88 17.46
CA LEU A 336 16.47 -46.54 17.05
C LEU A 336 16.95 -46.23 15.61
N LEU A 337 16.33 -46.78 14.56
CA LEU A 337 15.14 -46.23 13.88
C LEU A 337 15.19 -44.72 13.58
N LYS A 338 15.64 -44.39 12.36
CA LYS A 338 15.22 -43.30 11.43
C LYS A 338 16.35 -43.08 10.41
N SER A 339 16.19 -43.23 9.09
CA SER A 339 15.00 -43.47 8.26
C SER A 339 13.88 -42.43 8.43
N LEU A 340 14.20 -41.18 8.12
CA LEU A 340 13.23 -40.11 7.86
C LEU A 340 13.82 -39.09 6.87
N ASP A 341 13.89 -39.52 5.61
CA ASP A 341 13.88 -38.65 4.44
C ASP A 341 12.58 -38.96 3.67
N GLY A 342 11.99 -37.94 3.04
CA GLY A 342 10.62 -37.98 2.51
C GLY A 342 9.60 -37.30 3.43
N GLY A 343 9.18 -36.09 3.05
CA GLY A 343 8.22 -35.23 3.75
C GLY A 343 8.16 -33.85 3.10
#